data_AF-A0A958QV22-F1
#
_entry.id   AF-A0A958QV22-F1
#
_cell.length_a   1.000
_cell.length_b   1.000
_cell.length_c   1.000
_cell.angle_alpha   90.00
_cell.angle_beta   90.00
_cell.angle_gamma   90.00
#
_symmetry.space_group_name_H-M   'P 1'
#
loop_
_entity.id
_entity.type
_entity.pdbx_description
1 polymer ?
#
loop_
_entity_poly.entity_id
_entity_poly.type
_entity_poly.pdbx_seq_one_letter_code
_entity_poly.pdbx_strand_id
1 'polypeptide(L)'
;MAQHQALRREELAEDVAVRSLPAKRTPGLLAPYISIARIDHWFKNVFMLFGVLLAFFIRPEVLAEQYAFDLIFALLAVCFVASSNYVLNEILDREFDAFHPEKCHRPIPAGQVSLPLAYLEWGVLALVGIGGCFAVNQA
;
A
#
# COMPACT_ATOMS: atom_id res chain seq x y z
N MET A 1 -34.92 35.18 7.61
CA MET A 1 -35.10 34.39 6.37
C MET A 1 -33.78 33.92 5.75
N ALA A 2 -32.74 34.76 5.68
CA ALA A 2 -31.43 34.38 5.11
C ALA A 2 -30.69 33.24 5.86
N GLN A 3 -30.68 33.24 7.20
CA GLN A 3 -30.03 32.19 8.00
C GLN A 3 -30.66 30.80 7.80
N HIS A 4 -31.99 30.74 7.67
CA HIS A 4 -32.70 29.47 7.47
C HIS A 4 -32.46 28.88 6.07
N GLN A 5 -32.14 29.73 5.08
CA GLN A 5 -31.73 29.31 3.74
C GLN A 5 -30.26 28.86 3.69
N ALA A 6 -29.39 29.45 4.52
CA ALA A 6 -27.99 29.04 4.64
C ALA A 6 -27.86 27.66 5.30
N LEU A 7 -28.52 27.44 6.45
CA LEU A 7 -28.56 26.13 7.12
C LEU A 7 -29.11 25.04 6.20
N ARG A 8 -30.21 25.32 5.49
CA ARG A 8 -30.79 24.36 4.55
C ARG A 8 -29.85 24.04 3.38
N ARG A 9 -28.99 24.98 2.96
CA ARG A 9 -27.99 24.75 1.90
C ARG A 9 -26.82 23.91 2.40
N GLU A 10 -26.39 24.10 3.65
CA GLU A 10 -25.36 23.27 4.29
C GLU A 10 -25.87 21.85 4.51
N GLU A 11 -27.09 21.67 5.05
CA GLU A 11 -27.75 20.37 5.18
C GLU A 11 -27.90 19.67 3.83
N LEU A 12 -28.29 20.38 2.77
CA LEU A 12 -28.37 19.84 1.41
C LEU A 12 -27.00 19.45 0.84
N ALA A 13 -25.95 20.21 1.14
CA ALA A 13 -24.60 19.91 0.68
C ALA A 13 -24.05 18.65 1.38
N GLU A 14 -24.33 18.52 2.68
CA GLU A 14 -23.99 17.34 3.47
C GLU A 14 -24.80 16.11 3.02
N ASP A 15 -26.11 16.23 2.78
CA ASP A 15 -26.95 15.14 2.25
C ASP A 15 -26.50 14.67 0.86
N VAL A 16 -26.07 15.60 0.00
CA VAL A 16 -25.53 15.28 -1.33
C VAL A 16 -24.15 14.60 -1.22
N ALA A 17 -23.31 15.01 -0.25
CA ALA A 17 -22.03 14.37 0.04
C ALA A 17 -22.20 12.97 0.66
N VAL A 18 -23.23 12.76 1.49
CA VAL A 18 -23.56 11.44 2.06
C VAL A 18 -24.19 10.52 1.01
N ARG A 19 -25.02 11.05 0.10
CA ARG A 19 -25.57 10.28 -1.03
C ARG A 19 -24.56 9.94 -2.12
N SER A 20 -23.44 10.64 -2.19
CA SER A 20 -22.37 10.34 -3.15
C SER A 20 -21.40 9.26 -2.68
N LEU A 21 -21.62 8.68 -1.49
CA LEU A 21 -20.87 7.50 -1.05
C LEU A 21 -21.03 6.39 -2.10
N PRO A 22 -19.92 5.91 -2.69
CA PRO A 22 -19.98 4.97 -3.80
C PRO A 22 -20.70 3.69 -3.35
N ALA A 23 -21.67 3.23 -4.15
CA ALA A 23 -22.33 1.96 -3.94
C ALA A 23 -21.27 0.86 -3.77
N LYS A 24 -21.31 0.11 -2.66
CA LYS A 24 -20.41 -1.01 -2.39
C LYS A 24 -20.35 -1.93 -3.61
N ARG A 25 -19.21 -1.98 -4.29
CA ARG A 25 -19.00 -2.90 -5.41
C ARG A 25 -18.70 -4.28 -4.86
N THR A 26 -19.22 -5.32 -5.52
CA THR A 26 -18.89 -6.70 -5.20
C THR A 26 -17.38 -6.91 -5.22
N PRO A 27 -16.83 -7.69 -4.27
CA PRO A 27 -15.40 -7.94 -4.23
C PRO A 27 -14.96 -8.61 -5.53
N GLY A 28 -14.01 -7.99 -6.23
CA GLY A 28 -13.33 -8.61 -7.36
C GLY A 28 -12.40 -9.72 -6.86
N LEU A 29 -12.20 -10.78 -7.65
CA LEU A 29 -11.50 -11.98 -7.20
C LEU A 29 -10.03 -11.76 -6.83
N LEU A 30 -9.26 -11.01 -7.63
CA LEU A 30 -7.81 -10.86 -7.44
C LEU A 30 -7.29 -9.44 -7.73
N ALA A 31 -7.85 -8.75 -8.72
CA ALA A 31 -7.39 -7.41 -9.11
C ALA A 31 -7.42 -6.37 -7.96
N PRO A 32 -8.44 -6.35 -7.07
CA PRO A 32 -8.44 -5.43 -5.92
C PRO A 32 -7.28 -5.70 -4.95
N TYR A 33 -6.98 -6.98 -4.67
CA TYR A 33 -5.87 -7.40 -3.80
C TYR A 33 -4.51 -7.00 -4.39
N ILE A 34 -4.30 -7.24 -5.68
CA ILE A 34 -3.07 -6.80 -6.37
C ILE A 34 -2.93 -5.27 -6.34
N SER A 35 -4.05 -4.55 -6.48
CA SER A 35 -4.05 -3.08 -6.46
C SER A 35 -3.67 -2.52 -5.09
N ILE A 36 -4.11 -3.12 -3.98
CA ILE A 36 -3.78 -2.64 -2.62
C ILE A 36 -2.34 -2.94 -2.24
N ALA A 37 -1.75 -4.00 -2.81
CA ALA A 37 -0.31 -4.28 -2.70
C ALA A 37 0.57 -3.27 -3.45
N ARG A 38 -0.01 -2.45 -4.36
CA ARG A 38 0.66 -1.38 -5.13
C ARG A 38 1.96 -1.82 -5.80
N ILE A 39 1.89 -2.87 -6.62
CA ILE A 39 3.05 -3.39 -7.36
C ILE A 39 3.64 -2.32 -8.30
N ASP A 40 2.80 -1.43 -8.82
CA ASP A 40 3.21 -0.26 -9.61
C ASP A 40 4.14 0.70 -8.85
N HIS A 41 4.12 0.68 -7.53
CA HIS A 41 4.98 1.51 -6.68
C HIS A 41 6.36 0.90 -6.41
N TRP A 42 6.62 -0.34 -6.84
CA TRP A 42 7.90 -1.02 -6.56
C TRP A 42 9.11 -0.26 -7.12
N PHE A 43 8.94 0.51 -8.19
CA PHE A 43 9.99 1.37 -8.72
C PHE A 43 10.53 2.35 -7.67
N LYS A 44 9.73 2.78 -6.68
CA LYS A 44 10.20 3.66 -5.59
C LYS A 44 11.25 2.97 -4.70
N ASN A 45 11.29 1.65 -4.66
CA ASN A 45 12.30 0.91 -3.89
C ASN A 45 13.66 0.89 -4.58
N VAL A 46 13.77 1.32 -5.84
CA VAL A 46 15.06 1.50 -6.54
C VAL A 46 15.98 2.46 -5.78
N PHE A 47 15.45 3.39 -4.97
CA PHE A 47 16.27 4.27 -4.14
C PHE A 47 17.18 3.52 -3.16
N MET A 48 16.84 2.27 -2.79
CA MET A 48 17.71 1.38 -2.02
C MET A 48 19.07 1.16 -2.71
N LEU A 49 19.10 1.11 -4.04
CA LEU A 49 20.32 0.91 -4.82
C LEU A 49 21.35 2.01 -4.59
N PHE A 50 20.93 3.25 -4.31
CA PHE A 50 21.89 4.31 -3.99
C PHE A 50 22.66 4.02 -2.69
N GLY A 51 21.99 3.47 -1.67
CA GLY A 51 22.66 3.06 -0.43
C GLY A 51 23.65 1.94 -0.67
N VAL A 52 23.29 0.98 -1.53
CA VAL A 52 24.16 -0.13 -1.93
C VAL A 52 25.37 0.37 -2.74
N LEU A 53 25.17 1.28 -3.69
CA LEU A 53 26.24 1.92 -4.46
C LEU A 53 27.21 2.70 -3.56
N LEU A 54 26.70 3.41 -2.56
CA LEU A 54 27.52 4.10 -1.58
C LEU A 54 28.36 3.12 -0.75
N ALA A 55 27.76 2.00 -0.31
CA ALA A 55 28.49 0.96 0.40
C ALA A 55 29.64 0.38 -0.46
N PHE A 56 29.40 0.16 -1.75
CA PHE A 56 30.45 -0.27 -2.69
C PHE A 56 31.57 0.77 -2.84
N PHE A 57 31.24 2.06 -2.89
CA PHE A 57 32.26 3.11 -2.99
C PHE A 57 33.19 3.13 -1.76
N ILE A 58 32.66 2.81 -0.57
CA ILE A 58 33.42 2.78 0.69
C ILE A 58 34.21 1.47 0.85
N ARG A 59 33.68 0.35 0.34
CA ARG A 59 34.24 -1.00 0.47
C ARG A 59 34.10 -1.77 -0.87
N PRO A 60 34.98 -1.51 -1.85
CA PRO A 60 34.91 -2.14 -3.17
C PRO A 60 35.15 -3.66 -3.15
N GLU A 61 35.87 -4.17 -2.14
CA GLU A 61 36.14 -5.60 -1.92
C GLU A 61 34.88 -6.45 -1.63
N VAL A 62 33.73 -5.81 -1.41
CA VAL A 62 32.46 -6.49 -1.10
C VAL A 62 31.75 -6.98 -2.37
N LEU A 63 32.26 -6.67 -3.56
CA LEU A 63 31.73 -7.20 -4.83
C LEU A 63 32.36 -8.55 -5.19
N ALA A 64 31.89 -9.61 -4.55
CA ALA A 64 31.96 -10.96 -5.12
C ALA A 64 30.71 -11.25 -5.99
N GLU A 65 30.83 -12.12 -7.00
CA GLU A 65 29.73 -12.46 -7.92
C GLU A 65 28.45 -12.94 -7.19
N GLN A 66 28.60 -13.50 -5.98
CA GLN A 66 27.50 -13.92 -5.11
C GLN A 66 26.55 -12.77 -4.72
N TYR A 67 27.06 -11.55 -4.53
CA TYR A 67 26.26 -10.42 -4.03
C TYR A 67 25.27 -9.86 -5.05
N ALA A 68 25.45 -10.15 -6.34
CA ALA A 68 24.52 -9.70 -7.38
C ALA A 68 23.15 -10.40 -7.24
N PHE A 69 23.15 -11.68 -6.91
CA PHE A 69 21.91 -12.44 -6.68
C PHE A 69 21.25 -12.01 -5.36
N ASP A 70 22.04 -11.85 -4.31
CA ASP A 70 21.55 -11.39 -2.99
C ASP A 70 20.90 -10.01 -3.08
N LEU A 71 21.44 -9.12 -3.91
CA LEU A 71 20.86 -7.79 -4.13
C LEU A 71 19.47 -7.87 -4.80
N ILE A 72 19.28 -8.77 -5.77
CA ILE A 72 17.97 -8.98 -6.41
C ILE A 72 16.98 -9.52 -5.38
N PHE A 73 17.37 -10.51 -4.58
CA PHE A 73 16.53 -11.05 -3.51
C PHE A 73 16.21 -10.02 -2.44
N ALA A 74 17.18 -9.19 -2.04
CA ALA A 74 16.98 -8.10 -1.09
C ALA A 74 15.98 -7.06 -1.62
N LEU A 75 16.09 -6.67 -2.89
CA LEU A 75 15.14 -5.75 -3.52
C LEU A 75 13.73 -6.33 -3.55
N LEU A 76 13.57 -7.62 -3.89
CA LEU A 76 12.28 -8.28 -3.87
C LEU A 76 11.71 -8.36 -2.45
N ALA A 77 12.54 -8.71 -1.46
CA ALA A 77 12.15 -8.75 -0.05
C ALA A 77 11.66 -7.39 0.45
N VAL A 78 12.39 -6.31 0.13
CA VAL A 78 11.99 -4.92 0.46
C VAL A 78 10.69 -4.54 -0.26
N CYS A 79 10.49 -4.96 -1.51
CA CYS A 79 9.22 -4.76 -2.21
C CYS A 79 8.04 -5.42 -1.47
N PHE A 80 8.20 -6.64 -0.98
CA PHE A 80 7.16 -7.31 -0.18
C PHE A 80 6.87 -6.59 1.14
N VAL A 81 7.90 -6.12 1.84
CA VAL A 81 7.72 -5.30 3.06
C VAL A 81 6.98 -3.99 2.75
N ALA A 82 7.35 -3.30 1.67
CA ALA A 82 6.69 -2.07 1.24
C ALA A 82 5.22 -2.32 0.86
N SER A 83 4.93 -3.38 0.10
CA SER A 83 3.57 -3.80 -0.23
C SER A 83 2.75 -4.14 1.01
N SER A 84 3.32 -4.85 1.99
CA SER A 84 2.68 -5.08 3.29
C SER A 84 2.28 -3.77 3.96
N ASN A 85 3.18 -2.78 3.99
CA ASN A 85 2.87 -1.48 4.56
C ASN A 85 1.76 -0.73 3.79
N TYR A 86 1.72 -0.83 2.45
CA TYR A 86 0.64 -0.25 1.66
C TYR A 86 -0.72 -0.87 1.94
N VAL A 87 -0.78 -2.21 2.08
CA VAL A 87 -2.00 -2.91 2.49
C VAL A 87 -2.44 -2.46 3.88
N LEU A 88 -1.52 -2.41 4.85
CA LEU A 88 -1.84 -1.95 6.19
C LEU A 88 -2.37 -0.51 6.21
N ASN A 89 -1.74 0.39 5.43
CA ASN A 89 -2.19 1.77 5.33
C ASN A 89 -3.61 1.86 4.76
N GLU A 90 -3.97 1.08 3.74
CA GLU A 90 -5.35 1.08 3.25
C GLU A 90 -6.36 0.53 4.26
N ILE A 91 -5.95 -0.40 5.13
CA ILE A 91 -6.80 -0.91 6.19
C ILE A 91 -7.04 0.17 7.25
N LEU A 92 -5.97 0.83 7.71
CA LEU A 92 -6.03 1.83 8.78
C LEU A 92 -6.70 3.14 8.32
N ASP A 93 -6.44 3.56 7.07
CA ASP A 93 -7.02 4.78 6.51
C ASP A 93 -8.47 4.58 6.04
N ARG A 94 -9.02 3.36 6.12
CA ARG A 94 -10.33 2.99 5.56
C ARG A 94 -11.45 3.97 5.95
N GLU A 95 -11.57 4.26 7.24
CA GLU A 95 -12.65 5.09 7.77
C GLU A 95 -12.53 6.53 7.30
N PHE A 96 -11.31 7.06 7.29
CA PHE A 96 -11.03 8.42 6.84
C PHE A 96 -11.16 8.56 5.32
N ASP A 97 -10.62 7.61 4.56
CA ASP A 97 -10.66 7.60 3.09
C ASP A 97 -12.08 7.47 2.54
N ALA A 98 -13.01 6.87 3.29
CA ALA A 98 -14.42 6.78 2.90
C ALA A 98 -15.10 8.15 2.75
N PHE A 99 -14.66 9.17 3.49
CA PHE A 99 -15.20 10.54 3.43
C PHE A 99 -14.43 11.44 2.45
N HIS A 100 -13.32 10.98 1.89
CA HIS A 100 -12.49 11.78 1.00
C HIS A 100 -13.00 11.71 -0.46
N PRO A 101 -13.15 12.84 -1.18
CA PRO A 101 -13.76 12.87 -2.51
C PRO A 101 -13.08 11.97 -3.56
N GLU A 102 -11.74 11.84 -3.51
CA GLU A 102 -10.99 10.96 -4.41
C GLU A 102 -10.65 9.58 -3.81
N LYS A 103 -10.38 9.49 -2.49
CA LYS A 103 -9.88 8.25 -1.87
C LYS A 103 -11.01 7.27 -1.50
N CYS A 104 -12.26 7.70 -1.53
CA CYS A 104 -13.42 6.84 -1.30
C CYS A 104 -13.56 5.72 -2.35
N HIS A 105 -12.89 5.86 -3.50
CA HIS A 105 -12.86 4.88 -4.58
C HIS A 105 -11.78 3.80 -4.41
N ARG A 106 -10.93 3.91 -3.37
CA ARG A 106 -9.91 2.87 -3.07
C ARG A 106 -10.59 1.53 -2.78
N PRO A 107 -9.91 0.39 -3.05
CA PRO A 107 -10.52 -0.93 -2.94
C PRO A 107 -11.10 -1.26 -1.56
N ILE A 108 -10.41 -0.87 -0.47
CA ILE A 108 -10.88 -1.14 0.90
C ILE A 108 -12.08 -0.23 1.30
N PRO A 109 -12.02 1.11 1.20
CA PRO A 109 -13.17 1.99 1.46
C PRO A 109 -14.40 1.67 0.60
N ALA A 110 -14.20 1.32 -0.68
CA ALA A 110 -15.26 0.98 -1.62
C ALA A 110 -15.88 -0.42 -1.39
N GLY A 111 -15.34 -1.20 -0.44
CA GLY A 111 -15.84 -2.54 -0.10
C GLY A 111 -15.49 -3.63 -1.13
N GLN A 112 -14.50 -3.40 -1.99
CA GLN A 112 -14.06 -4.33 -3.03
C GLN A 112 -13.12 -5.43 -2.49
N VAL A 113 -12.68 -5.31 -1.24
CA VAL A 113 -11.75 -6.21 -0.57
C VAL A 113 -12.35 -6.64 0.77
N SER A 114 -12.25 -7.93 1.08
CA SER A 114 -12.61 -8.46 2.41
C SER A 114 -11.53 -8.08 3.43
N LEU A 115 -11.93 -7.40 4.51
CA LEU A 115 -11.02 -6.97 5.59
C LEU A 115 -10.21 -8.13 6.19
N PRO A 116 -10.80 -9.28 6.59
CA PRO A 116 -10.03 -10.41 7.08
C PRO A 116 -8.96 -10.89 6.09
N LEU A 117 -9.27 -10.89 4.79
CA LEU A 117 -8.33 -11.28 3.76
C LEU A 117 -7.24 -10.23 3.53
N ALA A 118 -7.55 -8.93 3.68
CA ALA A 118 -6.55 -7.87 3.63
C ALA A 118 -5.55 -7.97 4.78
N TYR A 119 -6.00 -8.29 6.00
CA TYR A 119 -5.10 -8.57 7.13
C TYR A 119 -4.25 -9.82 6.90
N LEU A 120 -4.83 -10.87 6.29
CA LEU A 120 -4.07 -12.07 5.91
C LEU A 120 -2.98 -11.73 4.88
N GLU A 121 -3.33 -10.98 3.83
CA GLU A 121 -2.39 -10.51 2.81
C GLU A 121 -1.26 -9.67 3.44
N TRP A 122 -1.60 -8.70 4.29
CA TRP A 122 -0.64 -7.89 5.04
C TRP A 122 0.37 -8.77 5.79
N GLY A 123 -0.13 -9.74 6.56
CA GLY A 123 0.70 -10.65 7.35
C GLY A 123 1.58 -11.55 6.49
N VAL A 124 1.04 -12.11 5.40
CA VAL A 124 1.82 -12.95 4.47
C VAL A 124 2.93 -12.13 3.80
N LEU A 125 2.63 -10.94 3.29
CA LEU A 125 3.61 -10.05 2.67
C LEU A 125 4.71 -9.64 3.67
N ALA A 126 4.34 -9.35 4.93
CA ALA A 126 5.30 -9.03 5.98
C ALA A 126 6.22 -10.22 6.28
N LEU A 127 5.66 -11.42 6.44
CA LEU A 127 6.43 -12.63 6.74
C LEU A 127 7.37 -13.01 5.60
N VAL A 128 6.90 -12.95 4.35
CA VAL A 128 7.73 -13.23 3.17
C VAL A 128 8.83 -12.18 3.01
N GLY A 129 8.51 -10.90 3.18
CA GLY A 129 9.49 -9.81 3.07
C GLY A 129 10.55 -9.87 4.16
N ILE A 130 10.16 -9.98 5.43
CA ILE A 130 11.09 -10.06 6.56
C ILE A 130 11.90 -11.36 6.50
N GLY A 131 11.26 -12.50 6.19
CA GLY A 131 11.94 -13.78 6.01
C GLY A 131 12.97 -13.74 4.88
N GLY A 132 12.64 -13.08 3.76
CA GLY A 132 13.57 -12.84 2.65
C GLY A 132 14.77 -11.99 3.07
N CYS A 133 14.55 -10.89 3.80
CA CYS A 133 15.63 -10.07 4.34
C CYS A 133 16.54 -10.86 5.29
N PHE A 134 15.97 -11.69 6.16
CA PHE A 134 16.73 -12.55 7.06
C PHE A 134 17.57 -13.58 6.29
N ALA A 135 17.00 -14.20 5.26
CA ALA A 135 17.71 -15.18 4.43
C ALA A 135 18.91 -14.56 3.71
N VAL A 136 18.76 -13.35 3.14
CA VAL A 136 19.86 -12.62 2.49
C VAL A 136 20.97 -12.28 3.48
N ASN A 137 20.62 -11.92 4.73
CA ASN A 137 21.63 -11.60 5.75
C ASN A 137 22.41 -12.84 6.24
N GLN A 138 21.91 -14.05 5.99
CA GLN A 138 22.58 -15.30 6.38
C GLN A 138 23.38 -15.94 5.23
N ALA A 139 23.23 -15.43 4.00
CA ALA A 139 24.00 -15.84 2.83
C ALA A 139 25.41 -15.20 2.85
#